data_AF-A0A1C5AR61-F1
#
_entry.id   AF-A0A1C5AR61-F1
#
_cell.length_a   1.000
_cell.length_b   1.000
_cell.length_c   1.000
_cell.angle_alpha   90.00
_cell.angle_beta   90.00
_cell.angle_gamma   90.00
#
_symmetry.space_group_name_H-M   'P 1'
#
loop_
_entity.id
_entity.type
_entity.pdbx_description
1 polymer ?
#
loop_
_entity_poly.entity_id
_entity_poly.type
_entity_poly.pdbx_seq_one_letter_code
_entity_poly.pdbx_strand_id
1 'polypeptide(L)'
;MLLRFDPFHDLNLLADEILGGRRLPQTMPMDCYRHGDALHLHFDMPGIDVETLDVTQESNTLTVRALRNATAPEDATFLVD
;
A
#
# COMPACT_ATOMS: atom_id res chain seq x y z
N MET A 1 23.45 15.95 -5.39
CA MET A 1 22.05 16.41 -5.47
C MET A 1 21.20 15.40 -4.72
N LEU A 2 20.82 15.70 -3.48
CA LEU A 2 19.92 14.86 -2.68
C LEU A 2 18.50 15.08 -3.20
N LEU A 3 18.00 14.15 -4.00
CA LEU A 3 16.58 14.11 -4.34
C LEU A 3 15.84 13.61 -3.10
N ARG A 4 15.38 14.57 -2.30
CA ARG A 4 14.41 14.32 -1.24
C ARG A 4 13.12 13.93 -1.94
N PHE A 5 12.84 12.63 -1.97
CA PHE A 5 11.53 12.10 -2.30
C PHE A 5 10.58 12.70 -1.26
N ASP A 6 9.77 13.65 -1.66
CA ASP A 6 8.71 14.23 -0.84
C ASP A 6 7.43 13.47 -1.16
N PRO A 7 7.07 12.44 -0.36
CA PRO A 7 5.94 11.56 -0.66
C PRO A 7 4.58 12.26 -0.50
N PHE A 8 4.56 13.56 -0.22
CA PHE A 8 3.35 14.34 0.02
C PHE A 8 2.88 15.13 -1.21
N HIS A 9 3.66 15.20 -2.29
CA HIS A 9 3.24 15.93 -3.50
C HIS A 9 2.14 15.20 -4.28
N ASP A 10 2.18 13.86 -4.30
CA ASP A 10 1.17 13.01 -4.95
C ASP A 10 -0.09 12.79 -4.11
N LEU A 11 -0.07 13.16 -2.82
CA LEU A 11 -1.28 13.11 -1.98
C LEU A 11 -2.39 14.03 -2.49
N ASN A 12 -2.06 15.12 -3.19
CA ASN A 12 -3.08 16.04 -3.70
C ASN A 12 -3.82 15.52 -4.94
N LEU A 13 -3.23 14.60 -5.71
CA LEU A 13 -3.93 13.91 -6.82
C LEU A 13 -4.72 12.70 -6.31
N LEU A 14 -4.22 12.01 -5.29
CA LEU A 14 -4.95 10.96 -4.57
C LEU A 14 -6.11 11.53 -3.71
N ALA A 15 -6.02 12.79 -3.24
CA ALA A 15 -7.03 13.42 -2.40
C ALA A 15 -8.41 13.54 -3.07
N ASP A 16 -8.46 13.76 -4.39
CA ASP A 16 -9.71 13.83 -5.14
C ASP A 16 -10.41 12.46 -5.22
N GLU A 17 -9.66 11.36 -5.22
CA GLU A 17 -10.22 9.99 -5.17
C GLU A 17 -10.52 9.51 -3.74
N ILE A 18 -9.92 10.15 -2.73
CA ILE A 18 -10.09 9.87 -1.28
C ILE A 18 -11.42 10.42 -0.70
N LEU A 19 -12.00 11.48 -1.28
CA LEU A 19 -13.22 12.12 -0.74
C LEU A 19 -14.52 11.31 -0.95
N GLY A 20 -14.47 10.19 -1.67
CA GLY A 20 -15.63 9.37 -2.06
C GLY A 20 -16.02 8.21 -1.14
N GLY A 21 -15.46 8.11 0.08
CA GLY A 21 -15.99 7.20 1.11
C GLY A 21 -15.55 5.73 1.03
N ARG A 22 -14.28 5.47 0.71
CA ARG A 22 -13.73 4.11 0.72
C ARG A 22 -12.44 4.10 1.54
N ARG A 23 -12.51 3.44 2.71
CA ARG A 23 -11.44 3.08 3.66
C ARG A 23 -10.06 3.68 3.32
N LEU A 24 -9.60 4.61 4.16
CA LEU A 24 -8.21 5.12 4.09
C LEU A 24 -7.26 3.92 3.96
N PRO A 25 -6.37 3.89 2.95
CA PRO A 25 -5.41 2.82 2.81
C PRO A 25 -4.61 2.74 4.11
N GLN A 26 -4.60 1.58 4.77
CA GLN A 26 -3.74 1.37 5.94
C GLN A 26 -2.30 1.58 5.49
N THR A 27 -1.58 2.44 6.19
CA THR A 27 -0.16 2.69 5.94
C THR A 27 0.60 1.38 6.18
N MET A 28 1.05 0.74 5.11
CA MET A 28 1.89 -0.46 5.17
C MET A 28 3.36 -0.02 5.26
N PRO A 29 4.16 -0.54 6.21
CA PRO A 29 5.61 -0.35 6.19
C PRO A 29 6.20 -0.83 4.86
N MET A 30 7.13 -0.05 4.32
CA MET A 30 7.78 -0.33 3.05
C MET A 30 9.27 0.02 3.11
N ASP A 31 10.12 -0.93 2.71
CA ASP A 31 11.53 -0.69 2.49
C ASP A 31 11.82 -0.65 0.98
N CYS A 32 12.62 0.33 0.56
CA CYS A 32 13.05 0.47 -0.83
C CYS A 32 14.55 0.71 -0.87
N TYR A 33 15.28 -0.14 -1.58
CA TYR A 33 16.72 0.00 -1.73
C TYR A 33 17.21 -0.51 -3.09
N ARG A 34 18.39 -0.03 -3.50
CA ARG A 34 19.07 -0.47 -4.72
C ARG A 34 20.24 -1.37 -4.35
N HIS A 35 20.37 -2.48 -5.05
CA HIS A 35 21.51 -3.39 -4.92
C HIS A 35 22.03 -3.71 -6.32
N GLY A 36 23.22 -3.19 -6.65
CA GLY A 36 23.74 -3.21 -8.02
C GLY A 36 22.79 -2.48 -8.98
N ASP A 37 22.33 -3.20 -10.01
CA ASP A 37 21.44 -2.67 -11.04
C ASP A 37 19.94 -2.91 -10.74
N ALA A 38 19.61 -3.59 -9.63
CA ALA A 38 18.23 -3.92 -9.27
C ALA A 38 17.67 -3.00 -8.18
N LEU A 39 16.37 -2.66 -8.31
CA LEU A 39 15.59 -2.01 -7.27
C LEU A 39 14.81 -3.08 -6.50
N HIS A 40 14.94 -3.08 -5.19
CA HIS A 40 14.25 -3.98 -4.27
C HIS A 40 13.21 -3.21 -3.48
N LEU A 41 11.99 -3.72 -3.44
CA LEU A 41 10.85 -3.17 -2.71
C LEU A 41 10.30 -4.27 -1.81
N HIS A 42 10.28 -4.03 -0.50
CA HIS A 42 9.69 -4.92 0.48
C HIS A 42 8.46 -4.25 1.08
N PHE A 43 7.34 -4.96 1.10
CA PHE A 43 6.06 -4.49 1.63
C PHE A 43 5.61 -5.43 2.73
N ASP A 44 5.41 -4.91 3.93
CA ASP A 44 4.88 -5.69 5.05
C ASP A 44 3.36 -5.70 5.00
N MET A 45 2.81 -6.79 4.42
CA MET A 45 1.38 -6.96 4.21
C MET A 45 0.82 -8.16 4.99
N PRO A 46 0.63 -8.06 6.32
CA PRO A 46 0.12 -9.16 7.11
C PRO A 46 -1.37 -9.43 6.83
N GLY A 47 -1.71 -10.71 6.68
CA GLY A 47 -3.09 -11.18 6.56
C GLY A 47 -3.72 -10.99 5.17
N ILE A 48 -2.95 -10.60 4.16
CA ILE A 48 -3.46 -10.52 2.79
C ILE A 48 -3.78 -11.90 2.23
N ASP A 49 -4.78 -11.94 1.35
CA ASP A 49 -5.04 -13.09 0.51
C ASP A 49 -4.13 -13.02 -0.72
N VAL A 50 -3.24 -14.01 -0.87
CA VAL A 50 -2.24 -14.06 -1.95
C VAL A 50 -2.90 -14.15 -3.32
N GLU A 51 -4.09 -14.74 -3.43
CA GLU A 51 -4.82 -14.83 -4.70
C GLU A 51 -5.32 -13.45 -5.18
N THR A 52 -5.40 -12.48 -4.26
CA THR A 52 -5.83 -11.11 -4.55
C THR A 52 -4.68 -10.15 -4.82
N LEU A 53 -3.43 -10.64 -4.73
CA LEU A 53 -2.25 -9.84 -4.98
C LEU A 53 -2.14 -9.49 -6.47
N ASP A 54 -2.22 -8.21 -6.77
CA ASP A 54 -2.14 -7.62 -8.08
C ASP A 54 -1.01 -6.59 -8.12
N VAL A 55 -0.13 -6.72 -9.10
CA VAL A 55 1.02 -5.84 -9.27
C VAL A 55 1.01 -5.32 -10.69
N THR A 56 0.76 -4.03 -10.83
CA THR A 56 0.72 -3.35 -12.12
C THR A 56 1.81 -2.29 -12.20
N GLN A 57 2.39 -2.13 -13.39
CA GLN A 57 3.40 -1.11 -13.66
C GLN A 57 2.90 -0.24 -14.80
N GLU A 58 2.82 1.06 -14.52
CA GLU A 58 2.39 2.06 -15.50
C GLU A 58 3.39 3.22 -15.47
N SER A 59 4.09 3.40 -16.60
CA SER A 59 5.16 4.40 -16.73
C SER A 59 6.23 4.26 -15.63
N ASN A 60 6.23 5.14 -14.63
CA ASN A 60 7.17 5.15 -13.50
C ASN A 60 6.50 4.82 -12.17
N THR A 61 5.26 4.33 -12.20
CA THR A 61 4.47 4.00 -11.02
C THR A 61 4.30 2.48 -10.95
N LEU A 62 4.69 1.91 -9.82
CA LEU A 62 4.37 0.53 -9.47
C LEU A 62 3.21 0.53 -8.47
N THR A 63 2.10 -0.07 -8.85
CA THR A 63 0.93 -0.20 -7.99
C THR A 63 0.87 -1.65 -7.49
N VAL A 64 0.92 -1.82 -6.18
CA VAL A 64 0.74 -3.12 -5.51
C VAL A 64 -0.59 -3.07 -4.77
N ARG A 65 -1.49 -3.98 -5.10
CA ARG A 65 -2.83 -4.07 -4.51
C ARG A 65 -3.04 -5.48 -3.97
N ALA A 66 -3.57 -5.57 -2.76
CA ALA A 66 -3.98 -6.82 -2.16
C ALA A 66 -5.20 -6.57 -1.28
N LEU A 67 -6.00 -7.62 -1.07
CA LEU A 67 -7.14 -7.58 -0.16
C LEU A 67 -6.81 -8.35 1.12
N ARG A 68 -7.19 -7.77 2.25
CA ARG A 68 -7.23 -8.44 3.54
C ARG A 68 -8.68 -8.77 3.85
N ASN A 69 -8.99 -10.06 3.95
CA ASN A 69 -10.30 -10.51 4.40
C ASN A 69 -10.38 -10.41 5.93
N ALA A 70 -11.46 -9.83 6.45
CA ALA A 70 -11.70 -9.84 7.88
C ALA A 70 -11.99 -11.29 8.30
N THR A 71 -11.12 -11.87 9.11
CA THR A 71 -11.28 -13.26 9.60
C THR A 71 -12.13 -13.34 10.86
N ALA A 72 -12.48 -12.19 11.45
CA ALA A 72 -13.28 -12.13 12.65
C ALA A 72 -14.74 -12.55 12.34
N PRO A 73 -15.32 -13.48 13.12
CA PRO A 73 -16.75 -13.80 13.07
C PRO A 73 -17.64 -12.55 13.20
N GLU A 74 -18.88 -12.62 12.72
CA GLU A 74 -19.82 -11.48 12.74
C GLU A 74 -20.14 -11.00 14.17
N ASP A 75 -20.05 -11.87 15.17
CA ASP A 75 -20.27 -11.58 16.59
C ASP A 75 -18.97 -11.21 17.33
N ALA A 76 -17.84 -11.14 16.65
CA ALA A 76 -16.55 -10.84 17.27
C ALA A 76 -16.41 -9.35 17.61
N THR A 77 -15.90 -9.09 18.81
CA THR A 77 -15.53 -7.73 19.25
C THR A 77 -14.04 -7.53 19.05
N PHE A 78 -13.66 -6.55 18.23
CA PHE A 78 -12.26 -6.14 18.08
C PHE A 78 -11.78 -5.44 19.36
N LEU A 79 -10.70 -5.95 19.95
CA LEU A 79 -10.10 -5.36 21.15
C LEU A 79 -9.01 -4.34 20.84
N VAL A 80 -8.49 -4.36 19.60
CA VAL A 80 -7.43 -3.49 19.07
C VAL A 80 -7.71 -3.28 17.58
N ASP A 81 -7.45 -2.06 17.08
CA ASP A 81 -7.54 -1.66 15.66
C ASP A 81 -6.14 -1.49 15.06
#